data_AF-X1V8X9-F1
#
_entry.id   AF-X1V8X9-F1
#
_cell.length_a   1.000
_cell.length_b   1.000
_cell.length_c   1.000
_cell.angle_alpha   90.00
_cell.angle_beta   90.00
_cell.angle_gamma   90.00
#
_symmetry.space_group_name_H-M   'P 1'
#
loop_
_entity.id
_entity.type
_entity.pdbx_description
1 polymer ?
#
loop_
_entity_poly.entity_id
_entity_poly.type
_entity_poly.pdbx_seq_one_letter_code
_entity_poly.pdbx_strand_id
1 'polypeptide(L)'
;MTDSSSGRVSERRRHSWLVEFLIRLVKEKPLGTVGGIITLLLLLTGIFADFLAPYGMNEQFVAERLGVPSARFWLGTDHLGRDLLSRVIYGARVSVIVGLSATTIGVLIGNTIGMMSGYIGGKFDLIFQRFVDAMMCIPALILLMIVISLVG
;
A
#
# COMPACT_ATOMS: atom_id res chain seq x y z
N MET A 1 57.61 25.72 -25.18
CA MET A 1 57.18 26.16 -23.84
C MET A 1 55.66 26.36 -23.86
N THR A 2 54.85 25.33 -23.61
CA THR A 2 54.38 24.85 -22.28
C THR A 2 53.50 25.88 -21.54
N ASP A 3 52.18 25.76 -21.69
CA ASP A 3 51.25 25.37 -20.61
C ASP A 3 49.81 25.44 -21.17
N SER A 4 49.06 24.35 -21.28
CA SER A 4 48.51 23.55 -20.18
C SER A 4 47.58 24.39 -19.27
N SER A 5 46.33 24.53 -19.70
CA SER A 5 45.20 24.66 -18.77
C SER A 5 43.99 23.92 -19.31
N SER A 6 44.20 22.60 -19.35
CA SER A 6 43.17 21.58 -19.34
C SER A 6 42.12 21.85 -18.25
N GLY A 7 40.86 21.60 -18.59
CA GLY A 7 39.86 21.04 -17.68
C GLY A 7 39.53 21.85 -16.43
N ARG A 8 38.58 22.77 -16.53
CA ARG A 8 37.75 23.13 -15.37
C ARG A 8 36.38 22.47 -15.47
N VAL A 9 36.40 21.20 -15.05
CA VAL A 9 35.39 20.55 -14.20
C VAL A 9 33.94 20.72 -14.65
N SER A 10 33.52 19.80 -15.52
CA SER A 10 32.12 19.37 -15.63
C SER A 10 31.72 18.56 -14.40
N GLU A 11 31.32 19.19 -13.30
CA GLU A 11 30.82 18.41 -12.15
C GLU A 11 29.86 19.19 -11.25
N ARG A 12 28.79 18.50 -10.84
CA ARG A 12 27.67 18.89 -9.96
C ARG A 12 26.47 19.62 -10.57
N ARG A 13 25.51 18.87 -11.11
CA ARG A 13 24.07 19.24 -11.04
C ARG A 13 23.08 18.06 -11.19
N ARG A 14 23.44 16.85 -10.74
CA ARG A 14 22.49 15.70 -10.73
C ARG A 14 21.54 15.67 -9.53
N HIS A 15 21.74 16.53 -8.51
CA HIS A 15 20.96 16.49 -7.27
C HIS A 15 19.66 17.33 -7.26
N SER A 16 19.42 18.15 -8.28
CA SER A 16 18.37 19.17 -8.23
C SER A 16 16.99 18.65 -8.62
N TRP A 17 16.90 17.68 -9.54
CA TRP A 17 15.61 17.29 -10.11
C TRP A 17 14.66 16.63 -9.10
N LEU A 18 15.17 15.72 -8.26
CA LEU A 18 14.36 15.08 -7.20
C LEU A 18 13.96 16.07 -6.11
N VAL A 19 14.86 16.96 -5.72
CA VAL A 19 14.60 17.95 -4.66
C VAL A 19 13.59 18.99 -5.15
N GLU A 20 13.73 19.47 -6.39
CA GLU A 20 12.77 20.37 -7.02
C GLU A 20 11.40 19.70 -7.19
N PHE A 21 11.37 18.42 -7.57
CA PHE A 21 10.15 17.64 -7.65
C PHE A 21 9.47 17.50 -6.27
N LEU A 22 10.22 17.17 -5.22
CA LEU A 22 9.67 17.05 -3.86
C LEU A 22 9.16 18.39 -3.33
N ILE A 23 9.90 19.49 -3.55
CA ILE A 23 9.47 20.83 -3.14
C ILE A 23 8.19 21.22 -3.88
N ARG A 24 8.08 20.92 -5.18
CA ARG A 24 6.85 21.12 -5.96
C ARG A 24 5.71 20.28 -5.43
N LEU A 25 5.93 18.99 -5.18
CA LEU A 25 4.90 18.07 -4.71
C LEU A 25 4.29 18.53 -3.38
N VAL A 26 5.15 18.93 -2.44
CA VAL A 26 4.76 19.46 -1.12
C VAL A 26 3.94 20.74 -1.26
N LYS A 27 4.37 21.67 -2.13
CA LYS A 27 3.72 22.98 -2.29
C LYS A 27 2.43 22.93 -3.11
N GLU A 28 2.39 22.15 -4.18
CA GLU A 28 1.27 22.13 -5.13
C GLU A 28 0.17 21.13 -4.71
N LYS A 29 0.54 20.04 -4.00
CA LYS A 29 -0.37 18.94 -3.62
C LYS A 29 -0.12 18.49 -2.17
N PRO A 30 -0.51 19.30 -1.17
CA PRO A 30 -0.26 18.98 0.24
C PRO A 30 -0.96 17.69 0.69
N LEU A 31 -2.22 17.48 0.28
CA LEU A 31 -2.99 16.26 0.57
C LEU A 31 -2.32 15.00 -0.02
N GLY A 32 -1.85 15.07 -1.27
CA GLY A 32 -1.16 13.96 -1.92
C GLY A 32 0.19 13.65 -1.27
N THR A 33 0.90 14.67 -0.81
CA THR A 33 2.16 14.50 -0.08
C THR A 33 1.94 13.79 1.25
N VAL A 34 0.93 14.20 2.04
CA VAL A 34 0.59 13.54 3.30
C VAL A 34 0.23 12.06 3.05
N GLY A 35 -0.63 11.79 2.07
CA GLY A 35 -0.96 10.42 1.69
C GLY A 35 0.26 9.60 1.25
N GLY A 36 1.16 10.20 0.46
CA GLY A 36 2.41 9.57 0.05
C GLY A 36 3.32 9.23 1.22
N ILE A 37 3.45 10.14 2.20
CA ILE A 37 4.23 9.90 3.43
C ILE A 37 3.61 8.75 4.24
N ILE A 38 2.29 8.75 4.44
CA ILE A 38 1.59 7.68 5.18
C ILE A 38 1.81 6.32 4.49
N THR A 39 1.60 6.25 3.17
CA THR A 39 1.83 5.04 2.39
C THR A 39 3.28 4.59 2.48
N LEU A 40 4.24 5.51 2.38
CA LEU A 40 5.66 5.19 2.51
C LEU A 40 5.99 4.62 3.88
N LEU A 41 5.44 5.20 4.96
CA LEU A 41 5.61 4.68 6.31
C LEU A 41 5.04 3.27 6.47
N LEU A 42 3.83 3.01 5.95
CA LEU A 42 3.21 1.67 5.97
C LEU A 42 4.03 0.65 5.17
N LEU A 43 4.60 1.08 4.04
CA LEU A 43 5.43 0.24 3.18
C LEU A 43 6.74 -0.11 3.91
N LEU A 44 7.37 0.86 4.57
CA LEU A 44 8.57 0.65 5.38
C LEU A 44 8.29 -0.26 6.58
N THR A 45 7.21 -0.04 7.35
CA THR A 45 6.85 -0.93 8.46
C THR A 45 6.56 -2.35 7.98
N GLY A 46 5.91 -2.51 6.84
CA GLY A 46 5.66 -3.82 6.24
C GLY A 46 6.93 -4.55 5.80
N ILE A 47 7.87 -3.85 5.15
CA ILE A 47 9.16 -4.43 4.72
C ILE A 47 10.03 -4.80 5.92
N PHE A 48 10.14 -3.90 6.88
CA PHE A 48 10.99 -4.10 8.07
C PHE A 48 10.24 -4.81 9.20
N ALA A 49 9.09 -5.43 8.94
CA ALA A 49 8.25 -6.09 9.94
C ALA A 49 9.03 -7.11 10.78
N ASP A 50 9.88 -7.92 10.14
CA ASP A 50 10.68 -8.95 10.81
C ASP A 50 11.74 -8.38 11.77
N PHE A 51 12.09 -7.09 11.63
CA PHE A 51 13.02 -6.39 12.53
C PHE A 51 12.30 -5.48 13.54
N LEU A 52 11.14 -4.94 13.16
CA LEU A 52 10.36 -4.01 13.98
C LEU A 52 9.48 -4.73 15.02
N ALA A 53 9.04 -5.96 14.71
CA ALA A 53 8.19 -6.73 15.60
C ALA A 53 9.00 -7.33 16.77
N PRO A 54 8.57 -7.14 18.03
CA PRO A 54 9.23 -7.75 19.18
C PRO A 54 9.16 -9.28 19.21
N TYR A 55 8.08 -9.85 18.65
CA TYR A 55 7.80 -11.29 18.67
C TYR A 55 7.39 -11.81 17.29
N GLY A 56 7.45 -13.12 17.10
CA GLY A 56 7.04 -13.75 15.85
C GLY A 56 5.54 -13.61 15.57
N MET A 57 5.15 -13.54 14.30
CA MET A 57 3.75 -13.35 13.87
C MET A 57 2.75 -14.34 14.50
N ASN A 58 3.19 -15.59 14.71
CA ASN A 58 2.36 -16.68 15.25
C ASN A 58 2.89 -17.20 16.59
N GLU A 59 3.80 -16.47 17.25
CA GLU A 59 4.33 -16.86 18.54
C GLU A 59 3.24 -16.71 19.62
N GLN A 60 3.02 -17.77 20.41
CA GLN A 60 1.93 -17.86 21.37
C GLN A 60 2.46 -17.98 22.80
N PHE A 61 2.03 -17.07 23.66
CA PHE A 61 2.29 -17.10 25.09
C PHE A 61 0.99 -17.49 25.81
N VAL A 62 0.73 -18.79 25.91
CA VAL A 62 -0.54 -19.33 26.43
C VAL A 62 -0.85 -18.88 27.87
N ALA A 63 0.20 -18.68 28.69
CA ALA A 63 0.05 -18.18 30.06
C ALA A 63 -0.44 -16.72 30.13
N GLU A 64 -0.23 -15.96 29.06
CA GLU A 64 -0.45 -14.51 28.99
C GLU A 64 -1.65 -14.21 28.07
N ARG A 65 -2.70 -15.04 28.09
CA ARG A 65 -3.91 -14.81 27.28
C ARG A 65 -4.70 -13.62 27.80
N LEU A 66 -5.19 -12.76 26.89
CA LEU A 66 -5.94 -11.55 27.23
C LEU A 66 -5.19 -10.66 28.24
N GLY A 67 -3.87 -10.62 28.12
CA GLY A 67 -2.98 -9.82 28.95
C GLY A 67 -3.14 -8.35 28.63
N VAL A 68 -3.20 -7.52 29.68
CA VAL A 68 -3.20 -6.06 29.55
C VAL A 68 -1.85 -5.55 29.03
N PRO A 69 -1.80 -4.32 28.48
CA PRO A 69 -0.56 -3.68 28.08
C PRO A 69 0.50 -3.72 29.18
N SER A 70 1.71 -4.18 28.84
CA SER A 70 2.84 -4.31 29.76
C SER A 70 4.15 -3.95 29.05
N ALA A 71 5.23 -3.79 29.81
CA ALA A 71 6.56 -3.55 29.23
C ALA A 71 7.03 -4.68 28.30
N ARG A 72 6.51 -5.90 28.53
CA ARG A 72 6.74 -7.08 27.68
C ARG A 72 5.85 -7.07 26.44
N PHE A 73 4.55 -6.81 26.61
CA PHE A 73 3.57 -6.74 25.52
C PHE A 73 2.97 -5.35 25.45
N TRP A 74 3.54 -4.47 24.61
CA TRP A 74 3.22 -3.04 24.62
C TRP A 74 1.76 -2.72 24.34
N LEU A 75 1.10 -3.54 23.51
CA LEU A 75 -0.33 -3.43 23.21
C LEU A 75 -1.16 -4.57 23.85
N GLY A 76 -0.55 -5.35 24.74
CA GLY A 76 -1.15 -6.53 25.33
C GLY A 76 -1.18 -7.72 24.36
N THR A 77 -1.97 -8.74 24.71
CA THR A 77 -2.09 -9.98 23.95
C THR A 77 -3.53 -10.32 23.59
N ASP A 78 -3.70 -11.14 22.55
CA ASP A 78 -5.03 -11.60 22.14
C ASP A 78 -5.52 -12.85 22.93
N HIS A 79 -6.70 -13.36 22.54
CA HIS A 79 -7.31 -14.55 23.15
C HIS A 79 -6.46 -15.84 23.03
N LEU A 80 -5.49 -15.88 22.12
CA LEU A 80 -4.55 -16.99 21.98
C LEU A 80 -3.22 -16.72 22.69
N GLY A 81 -3.03 -15.53 23.28
CA GLY A 81 -1.79 -15.12 23.93
C GLY A 81 -0.72 -14.63 22.96
N ARG A 82 -1.11 -14.16 21.77
CA ARG A 82 -0.18 -13.56 20.78
C ARG A 82 -0.02 -12.08 21.04
N ASP A 83 1.19 -11.56 20.86
CA ASP A 83 1.48 -10.12 21.01
C ASP A 83 0.73 -9.28 19.97
N LEU A 84 -0.05 -8.31 20.43
CA LEU A 84 -0.91 -7.50 19.56
C LEU A 84 -0.08 -6.54 18.69
N LEU A 85 1.03 -6.00 19.21
CA LEU A 85 1.89 -5.07 18.48
C LEU A 85 2.54 -5.74 17.27
N SER A 86 3.15 -6.91 17.47
CA SER A 86 3.72 -7.72 16.40
C SER A 86 2.66 -8.07 15.36
N ARG A 87 1.44 -8.44 15.79
CA ARG A 87 0.33 -8.71 14.85
C ARG A 87 -0.10 -7.49 14.04
N VAL A 88 -0.08 -6.29 14.60
CA VAL A 88 -0.36 -5.05 13.86
C VAL A 88 0.73 -4.77 12.83
N ILE A 89 2.00 -4.93 13.18
CA ILE A 89 3.14 -4.72 12.27
C ILE A 89 3.11 -5.72 11.11
N TYR A 90 2.95 -7.01 11.40
CA TYR A 90 2.79 -8.03 10.38
C TYR A 90 1.49 -7.86 9.58
N GLY A 91 0.42 -7.37 10.21
CA GLY A 91 -0.82 -6.99 9.54
C GLY A 91 -0.61 -5.88 8.51
N ALA A 92 0.18 -4.86 8.83
CA ALA A 92 0.55 -3.80 7.90
C ALA A 92 1.25 -4.34 6.64
N ARG A 93 2.18 -5.31 6.80
CA ARG A 93 2.82 -6.02 5.67
C ARG A 93 1.79 -6.68 4.76
N VAL A 94 0.84 -7.41 5.33
CA VAL A 94 -0.22 -8.08 4.57
C VAL A 94 -1.10 -7.06 3.85
N SER A 95 -1.54 -6.00 4.54
CA SER A 95 -2.36 -4.94 3.96
C SER A 95 -1.69 -4.25 2.77
N VAL A 96 -0.37 -3.97 2.87
CA VAL A 96 0.39 -3.36 1.77
C VAL A 96 0.47 -4.31 0.57
N ILE A 97 0.78 -5.60 0.80
CA ILE A 97 0.88 -6.59 -0.28
C ILE A 97 -0.47 -6.73 -0.99
N VAL A 98 -1.56 -6.92 -0.25
CA VAL A 98 -2.90 -7.10 -0.82
C VAL A 98 -3.37 -5.83 -1.52
N GLY A 99 -3.19 -4.66 -0.88
CA GLY A 99 -3.60 -3.38 -1.45
C GLY A 99 -2.87 -3.05 -2.76
N LEU A 100 -1.54 -3.22 -2.80
CA LEU A 100 -0.75 -2.94 -4.01
C LEU A 100 -1.02 -3.95 -5.11
N SER A 101 -1.11 -5.26 -4.79
CA SER A 101 -1.36 -6.29 -5.79
C SER A 101 -2.76 -6.16 -6.40
N ALA A 102 -3.80 -6.00 -5.57
CA ALA A 102 -5.17 -5.81 -6.05
C ALA A 102 -5.31 -4.54 -6.90
N THR A 103 -4.71 -3.42 -6.48
CA THR A 103 -4.74 -2.17 -7.24
C THR A 103 -4.01 -2.33 -8.57
N THR A 104 -2.84 -2.96 -8.58
CA THR A 104 -2.05 -3.17 -9.81
C THR A 104 -2.83 -4.00 -10.82
N ILE A 105 -3.39 -5.12 -10.38
CA ILE A 105 -4.20 -6.01 -11.24
C ILE A 105 -5.45 -5.26 -11.74
N GLY A 106 -6.15 -4.55 -10.84
CA GLY A 106 -7.34 -3.77 -11.17
C GLY A 106 -7.05 -2.66 -12.19
N VAL A 107 -5.93 -1.94 -12.04
CA VAL A 107 -5.48 -0.92 -12.99
C VAL A 107 -5.11 -1.54 -14.33
N LEU A 108 -4.37 -2.65 -14.36
CA LEU A 108 -4.00 -3.30 -15.61
C LEU A 108 -5.23 -3.77 -16.40
N ILE A 109 -6.15 -4.47 -15.73
CA ILE A 109 -7.37 -4.97 -16.35
C ILE A 109 -8.28 -3.80 -16.75
N GLY A 110 -8.56 -2.90 -15.80
CA GLY A 110 -9.46 -1.78 -16.01
C GLY A 110 -8.96 -0.80 -17.08
N ASN A 111 -7.66 -0.51 -17.11
CA ASN A 111 -7.07 0.33 -18.15
C ASN A 111 -7.12 -0.35 -19.51
N THR A 112 -6.84 -1.65 -19.60
CA THR A 112 -6.92 -2.39 -20.86
C THR A 112 -8.33 -2.36 -21.43
N ILE A 113 -9.34 -2.67 -20.60
CA ILE A 113 -10.74 -2.64 -20.99
C ILE A 113 -11.18 -1.21 -21.35
N GLY A 114 -10.82 -0.23 -20.52
CA GLY A 114 -11.19 1.18 -20.73
C GLY A 114 -10.59 1.76 -22.00
N MET A 115 -9.32 1.43 -22.32
CA MET A 115 -8.70 1.82 -23.58
C MET A 115 -9.39 1.15 -24.78
N MET A 116 -9.75 -0.14 -24.68
CA MET A 116 -10.48 -0.83 -25.76
C MET A 116 -11.87 -0.25 -25.99
N SER A 117 -12.61 0.04 -24.91
CA SER A 117 -13.95 0.65 -25.00
C SER A 117 -13.85 2.06 -25.59
N GLY A 118 -12.88 2.87 -25.16
CA GLY A 118 -12.67 4.22 -25.70
C GLY A 118 -12.17 4.26 -27.16
N TYR A 119 -11.39 3.26 -27.60
CA TYR A 119 -10.86 3.21 -28.96
C TYR A 119 -11.85 2.59 -29.97
N ILE A 120 -12.47 1.46 -29.64
CA ILE A 120 -13.39 0.75 -30.54
C ILE A 120 -14.77 1.41 -30.53
N GLY A 121 -15.26 1.82 -29.35
CA GLY A 121 -16.59 2.38 -29.16
C GLY A 121 -17.73 1.41 -29.54
N GLY A 122 -18.95 1.96 -29.61
CA GLY A 122 -20.13 1.25 -30.13
C GLY A 122 -20.64 0.13 -29.22
N LYS A 123 -20.89 -1.05 -29.80
CA LYS A 123 -21.51 -2.18 -29.06
C LYS A 123 -20.62 -2.76 -27.97
N PHE A 124 -19.30 -2.77 -28.18
CA PHE A 124 -18.36 -3.27 -27.19
C PHE A 124 -18.38 -2.42 -25.91
N ASP A 125 -18.32 -1.10 -26.09
CA ASP A 125 -18.46 -0.12 -25.00
C ASP A 125 -19.79 -0.29 -24.26
N LEU A 126 -20.90 -0.38 -24.98
CA LEU A 126 -22.22 -0.57 -24.39
C LEU A 126 -22.29 -1.83 -23.50
N ILE A 127 -21.76 -2.97 -23.96
CA ILE A 127 -21.77 -4.22 -23.19
C ILE A 127 -20.99 -4.06 -21.88
N PHE A 128 -19.77 -3.52 -21.94
CA PHE A 128 -18.94 -3.33 -20.75
C PHE A 128 -19.55 -2.33 -19.77
N GLN A 129 -20.14 -1.25 -20.28
CA GLN A 129 -20.83 -0.29 -19.45
C GLN A 129 -22.04 -0.92 -18.76
N ARG A 130 -22.85 -1.73 -19.47
CA ARG A 130 -23.96 -2.47 -18.86
C ARG A 130 -23.47 -3.45 -17.78
N PHE A 131 -22.35 -4.12 -18.00
CA PHE A 131 -21.75 -5.03 -17.02
C PHE A 131 -21.31 -4.29 -15.75
N VAL A 132 -20.63 -3.15 -15.88
CA VAL A 132 -20.22 -2.30 -14.75
C VAL A 132 -21.43 -1.77 -14.00
N ASP A 133 -22.46 -1.29 -14.70
CA ASP A 133 -23.71 -0.82 -14.09
C ASP A 133 -24.41 -1.93 -13.29
N ALA A 134 -24.42 -3.17 -13.81
CA ALA A 134 -24.96 -4.33 -13.11
C ALA A 134 -24.13 -4.72 -11.87
N MET A 135 -22.81 -4.58 -11.91
CA MET A 135 -21.97 -4.80 -10.73
C MET A 135 -22.21 -3.72 -9.66
N MET A 136 -22.38 -2.46 -10.08
CA MET A 136 -22.65 -1.33 -9.17
C MET A 136 -24.07 -1.34 -8.60
N CYS A 137 -25.02 -2.04 -9.21
CA CYS A 137 -26.39 -2.13 -8.68
C CYS A 137 -26.46 -2.99 -7.40
N ILE A 138 -25.49 -3.89 -7.18
CA ILE A 138 -25.40 -4.72 -5.99
C ILE A 138 -24.61 -3.95 -4.93
N PRO A 139 -25.21 -3.62 -3.77
CA PRO A 139 -24.46 -2.99 -2.68
C PRO A 139 -23.35 -3.92 -2.19
N ALA A 140 -22.09 -3.45 -2.24
CA ALA A 140 -20.92 -4.26 -1.91
C ALA A 140 -20.98 -4.92 -0.53
N LEU A 141 -21.57 -4.22 0.45
CA LEU A 141 -21.77 -4.75 1.79
C LEU A 141 -22.67 -6.00 1.80
N ILE A 142 -23.76 -6.00 1.02
CA ILE A 142 -24.69 -7.14 0.96
C ILE A 142 -23.97 -8.35 0.36
N LEU A 143 -23.25 -8.15 -0.75
CA LEU A 143 -22.47 -9.22 -1.38
C LEU A 143 -21.43 -9.79 -0.42
N LEU A 144 -20.70 -8.93 0.29
CA LEU A 144 -19.70 -9.34 1.27
C LEU A 144 -20.31 -10.18 2.40
N MET A 145 -21.47 -9.76 2.93
CA MET A 145 -22.16 -10.52 3.98
C MET A 145 -22.58 -11.92 3.52
N ILE A 146 -23.07 -12.05 2.28
CA ILE A 146 -23.44 -13.36 1.71
C ILE A 146 -22.21 -14.26 1.60
N VAL A 147 -21.09 -13.74 1.10
CA VAL A 147 -19.85 -14.52 0.95
C VAL A 147 -19.32 -14.98 2.31
N ILE A 148 -19.25 -14.10 3.31
CA ILE A 148 -18.83 -14.48 4.67
C ILE A 148 -19.77 -15.55 5.23
N SER A 149 -21.09 -15.39 5.09
CA SER A 149 -22.06 -16.39 5.55
C SER A 149 -21.90 -17.76 4.88
N LEU A 150 -21.39 -17.83 3.66
CA LEU A 150 -21.18 -19.09 2.93
C LEU A 150 -19.82 -19.72 3.23
N VAL A 151 -18.79 -18.90 3.46
CA VAL A 151 -17.42 -19.34 3.73
C VAL A 151 -17.21 -19.66 5.22
N GLY A 152 -17.98 -19.03 6.11
CA GLY A 152 -17.88 -19.15 7.57
C GLY A 152 -17.21 -17.95 8.21
#